data_AF-A0A7W1EAT9-F1
#
_entry.id   AF-A0A7W1EAT9-F1
#
_cell.length_a   1.000
_cell.length_b   1.000
_cell.length_c   1.000
_cell.angle_alpha   90.00
_cell.angle_beta   90.00
_cell.angle_gamma   90.00
#
_symmetry.space_group_name_H-M   'P 1'
#
loop_
_entity.id
_entity.type
_entity.pdbx_description
1 polymer ?
#
loop_
_entity_poly.entity_id
_entity_poly.type
_entity_poly.pdbx_seq_one_letter_code
_entity_poly.pdbx_strand_id
1 'polypeptide(L)'
;MTDTELSVRQRAMIALWERHTAAEFASKSLETTMATMTHDPVVNHVPLMTGGEDVALVPLARTVGTDRIVDELIFSFTHTIDMPGFSQASRQRAAGS
;
A
#
# COMPACT_ATOMS: atom_id res chain seq x y z
N MET A 1 22.20 -18.09 9.07
CA MET A 1 21.16 -17.03 9.03
C MET A 1 19.96 -17.63 9.75
N THR A 2 19.74 -17.28 11.01
CA THR A 2 18.62 -17.86 11.79
C THR A 2 17.32 -17.28 11.26
N ASP A 3 16.58 -18.11 10.54
CA ASP A 3 15.17 -17.86 10.25
C ASP A 3 14.46 -17.72 11.60
N THR A 4 14.12 -16.49 11.97
CA THR A 4 13.57 -16.21 13.30
C THR A 4 12.06 -16.32 13.18
N GLU A 5 11.50 -17.36 13.78
CA GLU A 5 10.06 -17.57 13.80
C GLU A 5 9.36 -16.35 14.42
N LEU A 6 8.32 -15.83 13.76
CA LEU A 6 7.53 -14.71 14.27
C LEU A 6 6.81 -15.10 15.56
N SER A 7 6.74 -14.19 16.53
CA SER A 7 5.95 -14.42 17.75
C SER A 7 4.44 -14.51 17.46
N VAL A 8 3.69 -15.10 18.40
CA VAL A 8 2.21 -15.14 18.34
C VAL A 8 1.61 -13.75 18.17
N ARG A 9 2.14 -12.75 18.89
CA ARG A 9 1.70 -11.36 18.78
C ARG A 9 1.94 -10.79 17.38
N GLN A 10 3.12 -11.00 16.82
CA GLN A 10 3.45 -10.54 15.47
C GLN A 10 2.53 -11.16 14.41
N ARG A 11 2.27 -12.46 14.50
CA ARG A 11 1.30 -13.13 13.61
C ARG A 11 -0.11 -12.57 13.75
N ALA A 12 -0.56 -12.28 14.98
CA ALA A 12 -1.87 -11.68 15.21
C ALA A 12 -1.98 -10.26 14.61
N MET A 13 -0.93 -9.44 14.72
CA MET A 13 -0.88 -8.12 14.08
C MET A 13 -0.96 -8.23 12.55
N ILE A 14 -0.22 -9.18 11.97
CA ILE A 14 -0.24 -9.42 10.51
C ILE A 14 -1.65 -9.82 10.08
N ALA A 15 -2.29 -10.76 10.78
CA ALA A 15 -3.64 -11.17 10.46
C ALA A 15 -4.65 -10.03 10.58
N LEU A 16 -4.48 -9.12 11.55
CA LEU A 16 -5.32 -7.93 11.66
C LEU A 16 -5.11 -6.98 10.48
N TRP A 17 -3.85 -6.72 10.09
CA TRP A 17 -3.51 -5.89 8.94
C TRP A 17 -4.03 -6.45 7.61
N GLU A 18 -3.95 -7.77 7.40
CA GLU A 18 -4.51 -8.43 6.22
C GLU A 18 -6.03 -8.30 6.15
N ARG A 19 -6.74 -8.46 7.27
CA ARG A 19 -8.19 -8.22 7.31
C ARG A 19 -8.53 -6.75 7.03
N HIS A 20 -7.77 -5.83 7.62
CA HIS A 20 -7.95 -4.39 7.42
C HIS A 20 -7.81 -4.00 5.95
N THR A 21 -6.67 -4.36 5.33
CA THR A 21 -6.37 -4.04 3.92
C THR A 21 -7.32 -4.74 2.96
N ALA A 22 -7.72 -5.99 3.23
CA ALA A 22 -8.74 -6.66 2.44
C ALA A 22 -10.10 -5.95 2.53
N ALA A 23 -10.49 -5.49 3.72
CA ALA A 23 -11.74 -4.75 3.91
C ALA A 23 -11.74 -3.40 3.19
N GLU A 24 -10.64 -2.64 3.28
CA GLU A 24 -10.56 -1.30 2.71
C GLU A 24 -10.39 -1.32 1.19
N PHE A 25 -9.47 -2.13 0.67
CA PHE A 25 -9.07 -2.05 -0.73
C PHE A 25 -9.74 -3.10 -1.64
N ALA A 26 -9.97 -4.31 -1.13
CA ALA A 26 -10.58 -5.37 -1.94
C ALA A 26 -12.11 -5.34 -1.86
N SER A 27 -12.70 -5.39 -0.66
CA SER A 27 -14.16 -5.37 -0.50
C SER A 27 -14.76 -3.97 -0.37
N LYS A 28 -13.94 -2.94 -0.10
CA LYS A 28 -14.35 -1.55 0.09
C LYS A 28 -15.48 -1.39 1.12
N SER A 29 -15.45 -2.20 2.18
CA SER A 29 -16.45 -2.22 3.24
C SER A 29 -16.04 -1.33 4.40
N LEU A 30 -16.66 -0.15 4.51
CA LEU A 30 -16.40 0.79 5.60
C LEU A 30 -16.62 0.15 6.98
N GLU A 31 -17.74 -0.55 7.18
CA GLU A 31 -18.08 -1.18 8.45
C GLU A 31 -16.99 -2.18 8.89
N THR A 32 -16.58 -3.06 7.96
CA THR A 32 -15.55 -4.07 8.24
C THR A 32 -14.19 -3.45 8.49
N THR A 33 -13.83 -2.39 7.75
CA THR A 33 -12.61 -1.61 7.98
C THR A 33 -12.64 -1.00 9.39
N MET A 34 -13.72 -0.31 9.76
CA MET A 34 -13.83 0.33 11.08
C MET A 34 -13.82 -0.68 12.23
N ALA A 35 -14.38 -1.88 12.04
CA ALA A 35 -14.32 -2.95 13.04
C ALA A 35 -12.91 -3.47 13.32
N THR A 36 -11.93 -3.17 12.46
CA THR A 36 -10.52 -3.53 12.66
C THR A 36 -9.67 -2.39 13.22
N MET A 37 -10.24 -1.20 13.39
CA MET A 37 -9.57 -0.03 13.94
C MET A 37 -9.67 0.03 15.46
N THR A 38 -8.79 0.81 16.09
CA THR A 38 -8.97 1.23 17.48
C THR A 38 -10.15 2.19 17.60
N HIS A 39 -10.59 2.47 18.83
CA HIS A 39 -11.68 3.43 19.08
C HIS A 39 -11.36 4.85 18.55
N ASP A 40 -10.09 5.24 18.56
CA ASP A 40 -9.61 6.54 18.08
C ASP A 40 -8.48 6.32 17.06
N PRO A 41 -8.81 5.98 15.80
CA PRO A 41 -7.81 5.69 14.79
C PRO A 41 -7.26 6.98 14.17
N VAL A 42 -5.95 7.02 13.97
CA VAL A 42 -5.28 8.14 13.30
C VAL A 42 -4.64 7.66 12.00
N VAL A 43 -4.82 8.44 10.94
CA VAL A 43 -4.17 8.24 9.64
C VAL A 43 -3.34 9.47 9.32
N ASN A 44 -2.04 9.28 9.13
CA ASN A 44 -1.16 10.34 8.66
C ASN A 44 -0.93 10.19 7.15
N HIS A 45 -1.53 11.09 6.36
CA HIS A 45 -1.33 11.12 4.91
C HIS A 45 -0.33 12.21 4.54
N VAL A 46 0.86 11.83 4.06
CA VAL A 46 1.89 12.76 3.56
C VAL A 46 1.79 12.82 2.03
N PRO A 47 1.26 13.90 1.43
CA PRO A 47 1.02 13.96 -0.01
C PRO A 47 2.34 14.10 -0.79
N LEU A 48 2.53 13.25 -1.80
CA LEU A 48 3.69 13.29 -2.72
C LEU A 48 3.29 13.63 -4.17
N MET A 49 2.15 14.31 -4.36
CA MET A 49 1.53 14.55 -5.68
C MET A 49 1.20 13.25 -6.43
N THR A 50 0.79 12.21 -5.72
CA THR A 50 0.36 10.92 -6.28
C THR A 50 -1.13 10.91 -6.60
N GLY A 51 -1.51 10.45 -7.79
CA GLY A 51 -2.91 10.37 -8.22
C GLY A 51 -3.08 10.14 -9.73
N GLY A 52 -3.92 9.17 -10.08
CA GLY A 52 -4.26 8.77 -11.45
C GLY A 52 -5.50 7.90 -11.43
N GLU A 53 -6.17 7.72 -12.57
CA GLU A 53 -7.32 6.83 -12.68
C GLU A 53 -6.90 5.35 -12.70
N ASP A 54 -5.72 5.07 -13.26
CA ASP A 54 -5.08 3.76 -13.26
C ASP A 54 -4.15 3.64 -12.05
N VAL A 55 -4.38 2.64 -11.20
CA VAL A 55 -3.51 2.38 -10.04
C VAL A 55 -3.06 0.92 -10.06
N ALA A 56 -1.75 0.72 -9.95
CA ALA A 56 -1.13 -0.56 -9.72
C ALA A 56 -0.25 -0.50 -8.46
N LEU A 57 -0.51 -1.42 -7.53
CA LEU A 57 0.23 -1.59 -6.28
C LEU A 57 0.96 -2.93 -6.35
N VAL A 58 2.29 -2.91 -6.24
CA VAL A 58 3.13 -4.12 -6.18
C VAL A 58 3.85 -4.16 -4.83
N PRO A 59 3.49 -5.07 -3.92
CA PRO A 59 4.24 -5.26 -2.68
C PRO A 59 5.67 -5.75 -2.97
N LEU A 60 6.65 -5.16 -2.30
CA LEU A 60 8.06 -5.54 -2.42
C LEU A 60 8.55 -6.27 -1.19
N ALA A 61 8.33 -5.69 -0.01
CA ALA A 61 8.82 -6.23 1.24
C ALA A 61 7.87 -5.89 2.39
N ARG A 62 7.88 -6.76 3.41
CA ARG A 62 7.21 -6.51 4.68
C ARG A 62 8.22 -6.64 5.81
N THR A 63 8.35 -5.60 6.61
CA THR A 63 9.13 -5.62 7.85
C THR A 63 8.20 -5.65 9.05
N VAL A 64 8.43 -6.60 9.95
CA VAL A 64 7.59 -6.80 11.16
C VAL A 64 8.42 -6.50 12.40
N GLY A 65 8.14 -5.36 13.02
CA GLY A 65 8.69 -5.01 14.33
C GLY A 65 7.91 -5.66 15.47
N THR A 66 8.23 -5.27 16.71
CA THR A 66 7.50 -5.74 17.90
C THR A 66 6.04 -5.30 17.91
N ASP A 67 5.77 -4.08 17.45
CA ASP A 67 4.45 -3.41 17.53
C ASP A 67 4.05 -2.67 16.25
N ARG A 68 4.77 -2.90 15.15
CA ARG A 68 4.54 -2.19 13.87
C ARG A 68 4.78 -3.11 12.69
N ILE A 69 4.02 -2.89 11.62
CA ILE A 69 4.22 -3.51 10.31
C ILE A 69 4.53 -2.37 9.34
N VAL A 70 5.55 -2.56 8.52
CA VAL A 70 5.91 -1.64 7.45
C VAL A 70 5.91 -2.42 6.15
N ASP A 71 5.00 -2.05 5.25
CA ASP A 71 4.95 -2.58 3.89
C ASP A 71 5.65 -1.61 2.94
N GLU A 72 6.60 -2.12 2.18
CA GLU A 72 7.23 -1.44 1.06
C GLU A 72 6.55 -1.89 -0.23
N LEU A 73 6.22 -0.93 -1.09
CA LEU A 73 5.47 -1.18 -2.31
C LEU A 73 5.89 -0.24 -3.42
N ILE A 74 5.79 -0.71 -4.66
CA ILE A 74 5.80 0.14 -5.85
C ILE A 74 4.36 0.58 -6.11
N PHE A 75 4.16 1.89 -6.08
CA PHE A 75 2.91 2.54 -6.46
C PHE A 75 3.06 3.17 -7.84
N SER A 76 2.36 2.63 -8.82
CA SER A 76 2.41 3.07 -10.22
C SER A 76 1.04 3.53 -10.68
N PHE A 77 1.00 4.66 -11.36
CA PHE A 77 -0.21 5.26 -11.92
C PHE A 77 0.18 6.27 -13.02
N THR A 78 -0.77 6.62 -13.87
CA THR A 78 -0.64 7.70 -14.84
C THR A 78 -1.28 8.95 -14.27
N HIS A 79 -0.50 10.03 -14.08
CA HIS A 79 -1.06 11.31 -13.66
C HIS A 79 -2.14 11.77 -14.64
N THR A 80 -3.31 12.13 -14.09
CA THR A 80 -4.44 12.68 -14.88
C THR A 80 -4.30 14.18 -15.14
N ILE A 81 -3.40 14.84 -14.41
CA ILE A 81 -3.06 16.25 -14.60
C ILE A 81 -1.60 16.36 -15.05
N ASP A 82 -1.33 17.32 -15.94
CA ASP A 82 0.03 17.64 -16.30
C ASP A 82 0.81 18.13 -15.08
N MET A 83 2.06 17.69 -14.95
CA MET A 83 2.97 18.12 -13.89
C MET A 83 4.14 18.89 -14.51
N PRO A 84 4.06 20.23 -14.58
CA PRO A 84 5.13 21.05 -15.12
C PRO A 84 6.46 20.77 -14.41
N GLY A 85 7.48 20.35 -15.18
CA GLY A 85 8.80 19.92 -14.67
C GLY A 85 9.00 18.40 -14.58
N PHE A 86 7.93 17.62 -14.72
CA PHE A 86 7.94 16.15 -14.79
C PHE A 86 7.23 15.68 -16.07
N SER A 87 7.53 16.30 -17.22
CA SER A 87 6.88 15.96 -18.49
C SER A 87 6.98 14.45 -18.73
N GLN A 88 5.84 13.79 -18.98
CA GLN A 88 5.84 12.40 -19.41
C GLN A 88 6.57 12.31 -20.75
N ALA A 89 7.86 11.99 -20.72
CA ALA A 89 8.53 11.40 -21.87
C ALA A 89 7.91 10.01 -22.03
N SER A 90 6.79 9.96 -22.77
CA SER A 90 6.13 8.74 -23.20
C SER A 90 7.19 7.80 -23.78
N ARG A 91 7.53 6.73 -23.06
CA ARG A 91 8.25 5.60 -23.67
C ARG A 91 7.26 4.89 -24.59
N GLN A 92 7.12 5.40 -25.82
CA GLN A 92 6.78 4.53 -26.93
C GLN A 92 7.99 3.62 -27.14
N ARG A 93 7.93 2.38 -26.62
CA ARG A 93 8.65 1.31 -27.31
C ARG A 93 7.94 1.15 -28.65
N ALA A 94 8.57 1.67 -29.70
CA ALA A 94 8.28 1.24 -31.05
C ALA A 94 8.37 -0.29 -31.07
N ALA A 95 7.24 -0.96 -31.31
CA ALA A 95 7.26 -2.30 -31.85
C ALA A 95 7.82 -2.15 -33.28
N GLY A 96 9.11 -2.42 -33.42
CA GLY A 96 9.82 -2.43 -34.69
C GLY A 96 9.85 -3.84 -35.26
N SER A 97 9.49 -3.92 -36.53
CA SER A 97 9.63 -5.01 -37.51
C SER A 97 8.78 -6.26 -37.29
#